data_AF-A0A518HB18-F1
#
_entry.id   AF-A0A518HB18-F1
#
_cell.length_a   1.000
_cell.length_b   1.000
_cell.length_c   1.000
_cell.angle_alpha   90.00
_cell.angle_beta   90.00
_cell.angle_gamma   90.00
#
_symmetry.space_group_name_H-M   'P 1'
#
loop_
_entity.id
_entity.type
_entity.pdbx_description
1 polymer ?
#
loop_
_entity_poly.entity_id
_entity_poly.type
_entity_poly.pdbx_seq_one_letter_code
_entity_poly.pdbx_strand_id
1 'polypeptide(L)'
;MRRPQVSPGTPARSATPLRPSGKVSIEGRTFDARAAGSWIDADQPVSVHRVDGFGLVVGPPGTSPLPRDDGPSGLDGSDPDSYRPPSRLERHLSGLIAFGALGTGGAGLLLLALAFRVGPRDLLYLLAPVLVGGAASGAALYGLACLAIGLLGRASRLLGRPGPVGLLARVLASPLEVLLVLTMLAIAAAGLLLVAGSGADPP
;
A
#
# COMPACT_ATOMS: atom_id res chain seq x y z
N MET A 1 17.52 8.80 14.29
CA MET A 1 17.08 8.86 15.71
C MET A 1 18.04 8.04 16.55
N ARG A 2 18.68 8.60 17.58
CA ARG A 2 19.56 7.84 18.50
C ARG A 2 18.69 6.96 19.40
N ARG A 3 19.04 5.69 19.56
CA ARG A 3 18.33 4.80 20.50
C ARG A 3 18.56 5.29 21.94
N PRO A 4 17.52 5.37 22.78
CA PRO A 4 17.70 5.69 24.19
C PRO A 4 18.56 4.58 24.85
N GLN A 5 19.65 4.97 25.49
CA GLN A 5 20.49 4.06 26.29
C GLN A 5 19.88 3.89 27.69
N VAL A 6 18.71 3.27 27.76
CA VAL A 6 18.04 2.93 29.02
C VAL A 6 18.18 1.43 29.22
N SER A 7 18.66 1.02 30.39
CA SER A 7 18.80 -0.40 30.71
C SER A 7 17.48 -0.97 31.24
N PRO A 8 17.18 -2.25 31.00
CA PRO A 8 16.13 -2.95 31.74
C PRO A 8 16.38 -2.87 33.25
N GLY A 9 15.31 -2.74 34.03
CA GLY A 9 15.33 -2.55 35.48
C GLY A 9 15.45 -1.08 35.91
N THR A 10 15.70 -0.13 35.00
CA THR A 10 15.78 1.28 35.35
C THR A 10 14.44 1.77 35.94
N PRO A 11 14.44 2.40 37.13
CA PRO A 11 13.24 2.99 37.71
C PRO A 11 12.79 4.20 36.90
N ALA A 12 11.49 4.33 36.72
CA ALA A 12 10.84 5.35 35.93
C ALA A 12 9.53 5.79 36.61
N ARG A 13 8.94 6.87 36.13
CA ARG A 13 7.65 7.37 36.61
C ARG A 13 6.74 7.68 35.44
N SER A 14 5.47 7.25 35.46
CA SER A 14 4.54 7.57 34.37
C SER A 14 4.28 9.08 34.33
N ALA A 15 4.54 9.70 33.18
CA ALA A 15 4.23 11.13 32.96
C ALA A 15 2.78 11.31 32.50
N THR A 16 2.25 10.32 31.77
CA THR A 16 0.83 10.25 31.38
C THR A 16 0.26 8.88 31.77
N PRO A 17 -1.07 8.72 31.85
CA PRO A 17 -1.67 7.40 31.99
C PRO A 17 -1.25 6.49 30.81
N LEU A 18 -0.95 5.23 31.09
CA LEU A 18 -0.53 4.23 30.08
C LEU A 18 -1.71 3.32 29.75
N ARG A 19 -2.32 3.48 28.56
CA ARG A 19 -3.49 2.69 28.10
C ARG A 19 -3.53 2.46 26.57
N PRO A 20 -2.83 1.46 26.00
CA PRO A 20 -1.67 0.76 26.56
C PRO A 20 -0.38 1.58 26.41
N SER A 21 -0.40 2.65 25.60
CA SER A 21 0.72 3.55 25.36
C SER A 21 0.59 4.84 26.17
N GLY A 22 1.71 5.53 26.32
CA GLY A 22 1.81 6.84 26.96
C GLY A 22 3.28 7.21 27.13
N LYS A 23 3.57 8.07 28.11
CA LYS A 23 4.92 8.59 28.34
C LYS A 23 5.40 8.32 29.76
N VAL A 24 6.69 8.03 29.88
CA VAL A 24 7.37 7.88 31.17
C VAL A 24 8.52 8.87 31.29
N SER A 25 8.76 9.36 32.49
CA SER A 25 9.91 10.19 32.85
C SER A 25 10.98 9.33 33.50
N ILE A 26 12.20 9.42 32.97
CA ILE A 26 13.41 8.76 33.49
C ILE A 26 14.47 9.85 33.58
N GLU A 27 14.97 10.13 34.79
CA GLU A 27 15.99 11.16 35.03
C GLU A 27 15.61 12.54 34.46
N GLY A 28 14.31 12.89 34.53
CA GLY A 28 13.78 14.16 34.02
C GLY A 28 13.62 14.22 32.50
N ARG A 29 13.88 13.13 31.78
CA ARG A 29 13.63 13.02 30.33
C ARG A 29 12.42 12.15 30.05
N THR A 30 11.60 12.59 29.11
CA THR A 30 10.38 11.90 28.73
C THR A 30 10.62 10.93 27.57
N PHE A 31 10.15 9.70 27.72
CA PHE A 31 10.24 8.64 26.71
C PHE A 31 8.86 8.07 26.41
N ASP A 32 8.65 7.63 25.17
CA ASP A 32 7.45 6.89 24.79
C ASP A 32 7.53 5.47 25.37
N ALA A 33 6.44 5.04 26.01
CA ALA A 33 6.37 3.76 26.69
C ALA A 33 5.01 3.08 26.51
N ARG A 34 5.01 1.77 26.72
CA ARG A 34 3.84 0.89 26.70
C ARG A 34 3.78 0.08 28.00
N ALA A 35 2.60 -0.04 28.59
CA ALA A 35 2.37 -0.89 29.75
C ALA A 35 2.41 -2.38 29.37
N ALA A 36 3.06 -3.20 30.19
CA ALA A 36 3.23 -4.65 29.98
C ALA A 36 2.01 -5.51 30.37
N GLY A 37 0.84 -4.90 30.56
CA GLY A 37 -0.39 -5.65 30.87
C GLY A 37 -1.47 -4.76 31.48
N SER A 38 -1.27 -4.33 32.72
CA SER A 38 -2.26 -3.52 33.44
C SER A 38 -2.18 -2.04 33.05
N TRP A 39 -3.32 -1.35 33.15
CA TRP A 39 -3.35 0.12 33.08
C TRP A 39 -2.60 0.69 34.29
N ILE A 40 -1.72 1.65 34.00
CA ILE A 40 -0.94 2.42 34.97
C ILE A 40 -1.38 3.89 34.89
N ASP A 41 -1.81 4.48 36.00
CA ASP A 41 -2.15 5.90 36.04
C ASP A 41 -0.92 6.80 35.95
N ALA A 42 -1.14 8.10 35.72
CA ALA A 42 -0.06 9.08 35.76
C ALA A 42 0.57 9.16 37.16
N ASP A 43 1.83 9.56 37.21
CA ASP A 43 2.64 9.74 38.42
C ASP A 43 2.91 8.46 39.24
N GLN A 44 2.57 7.29 38.70
CA GLN A 44 2.88 6.02 39.34
C GLN A 44 4.34 5.60 39.09
N PRO A 45 5.03 5.04 40.10
CA PRO A 45 6.35 4.46 39.92
C PRO A 45 6.24 3.21 39.05
N VAL A 46 7.14 3.08 38.08
CA VAL A 46 7.21 1.94 37.17
C VAL A 46 8.67 1.53 36.97
N SER A 47 8.89 0.30 36.49
CA SER A 47 10.21 -0.18 36.11
C SER A 47 10.24 -0.52 34.62
N VAL A 48 11.37 -0.23 33.96
CA VAL A 48 11.56 -0.60 32.56
C VAL A 48 11.78 -2.10 32.49
N HIS A 49 10.85 -2.85 31.93
CA HIS A 49 11.04 -4.29 31.70
C HIS A 49 11.92 -4.55 30.48
N ARG A 50 11.72 -3.77 29.41
CA ARG A 50 12.40 -4.00 28.12
C ARG A 50 12.46 -2.72 27.28
N VAL A 51 13.45 -2.65 26.38
CA VAL A 51 13.54 -1.63 25.33
C VAL A 51 13.28 -2.29 23.98
N ASP A 52 12.29 -1.78 23.25
CA ASP A 52 11.91 -2.26 21.91
C ASP A 52 12.16 -1.21 20.84
N GLY A 53 11.99 -1.61 19.57
CA GLY A 53 12.16 -0.70 18.41
C GLY A 53 11.19 0.48 18.38
N PHE A 54 10.10 0.41 19.15
CA PHE A 54 9.03 1.42 19.20
C PHE A 54 9.02 2.23 20.49
N GLY A 55 9.84 1.90 21.50
CA GLY A 55 9.83 2.57 22.81
C GLY A 55 10.18 1.66 23.97
N LEU A 56 9.83 2.09 25.18
CA LEU A 56 10.05 1.33 26.42
C LEU A 56 8.82 0.49 26.77
N VAL A 57 9.02 -0.74 27.24
CA VAL A 57 7.97 -1.55 27.85
C VAL A 57 8.16 -1.47 29.36
N VAL A 58 7.14 -0.98 30.07
CA VAL A 58 7.19 -0.69 31.50
C VAL A 58 6.07 -1.40 32.25
N GLY A 59 6.28 -1.66 33.53
CA GLY A 59 5.28 -2.23 34.42
C GLY A 59 5.55 -1.89 35.88
N PRO A 60 4.77 -2.46 36.81
CA PRO A 60 4.93 -2.20 38.24
C PRO A 60 6.36 -2.44 38.72
N PRO A 61 6.84 -1.73 39.75
CA PRO A 61 8.15 -1.99 40.32
C PRO A 61 8.17 -3.38 40.98
N GLY A 62 9.22 -4.16 40.73
CA GLY A 62 9.40 -5.48 41.35
C GLY A 62 8.71 -6.64 40.64
N THR A 63 7.94 -6.41 39.58
CA THR A 63 7.57 -7.51 38.67
C THR A 63 8.81 -7.93 37.89
N SER A 64 9.25 -9.17 38.08
CA SER A 64 10.36 -9.72 37.29
C SER A 64 10.00 -9.61 35.80
N PRO A 65 10.95 -9.29 34.91
CA PRO A 65 10.69 -9.27 33.47
C PRO A 65 10.06 -10.60 33.09
N LEU A 66 8.85 -10.54 32.54
CA LEU A 66 8.11 -11.74 32.12
C LEU A 66 9.06 -12.61 31.29
N PRO A 67 9.14 -13.93 31.56
CA PRO A 67 9.94 -14.84 30.76
C PRO A 67 9.57 -14.63 29.30
N ARG A 68 10.60 -14.54 28.46
CA ARG A 68 10.47 -14.31 27.02
C ARG A 68 9.48 -15.34 26.49
N ASP A 69 8.32 -14.86 26.05
CA ASP A 69 7.26 -15.72 25.52
C ASP A 69 7.69 -16.18 24.12
N ASP A 70 8.60 -17.17 24.09
CA ASP A 70 9.10 -17.81 22.88
C ASP A 70 8.21 -19.01 22.47
N GLY A 71 7.04 -19.17 23.12
CA GLY A 71 6.09 -20.25 22.87
C GLY A 71 5.12 -19.97 21.71
N PRO A 72 4.81 -20.96 20.84
CA PRO A 72 3.79 -20.80 19.82
C PRO A 72 2.40 -20.87 20.47
N SER A 73 1.90 -19.71 20.89
CA SER A 73 0.54 -19.52 21.41
C SER A 73 -0.47 -19.66 20.27
N GLY A 74 -0.76 -20.91 19.91
CA GLY A 74 -2.04 -21.26 19.31
C GLY A 74 -3.10 -21.20 20.40
N LEU A 75 -4.01 -20.25 20.30
CA LEU A 75 -5.46 -20.40 20.50
C LEU A 75 -6.13 -19.02 20.41
N ASP A 76 -6.83 -18.85 19.30
CA ASP A 76 -8.14 -18.21 19.19
C ASP A 76 -8.34 -16.87 19.91
N GLY A 77 -7.76 -15.84 19.32
CA GLY A 77 -8.21 -14.47 19.46
C GLY A 77 -7.92 -13.80 18.13
N SER A 78 -8.95 -13.34 17.43
CA SER A 78 -8.80 -12.50 16.24
C SER A 78 -7.98 -11.26 16.63
N ASP A 79 -6.68 -11.38 16.39
CA ASP A 79 -5.63 -10.45 16.75
C ASP A 79 -5.79 -9.19 15.88
N PRO A 80 -6.29 -8.06 16.42
CA PRO A 80 -6.46 -6.84 15.64
C PRO A 80 -5.11 -6.26 15.20
N ASP A 81 -3.99 -6.78 15.73
CA ASP A 81 -2.63 -6.36 15.44
C ASP A 81 -1.81 -7.37 14.63
N SER A 82 -2.43 -8.44 14.11
CA SER A 82 -1.85 -9.31 13.08
C SER A 82 -1.83 -8.60 11.71
N TYR A 83 -1.29 -7.38 11.66
CA TYR A 83 -0.86 -6.79 10.40
C TYR A 83 0.41 -7.51 9.96
N ARG A 84 0.22 -8.62 9.26
CA ARG A 84 1.30 -9.21 8.48
C ARG A 84 1.52 -8.31 7.27
N PRO A 85 2.67 -7.61 7.16
CA PRO A 85 2.92 -6.79 5.99
C PRO A 85 2.85 -7.69 4.75
N PRO A 86 2.10 -7.29 3.71
CA PRO A 86 1.84 -8.16 2.60
C PRO A 86 3.14 -8.58 1.94
N SER A 87 3.25 -9.87 1.67
CA SER A 87 4.41 -10.44 1.01
C SER A 87 4.64 -9.75 -0.34
N ARG A 88 5.87 -9.78 -0.87
CA ARG A 88 6.15 -9.16 -2.19
C ARG A 88 5.23 -9.74 -3.28
N LEU A 89 4.93 -11.03 -3.18
CA LEU A 89 4.05 -11.74 -4.10
C LEU A 89 2.60 -11.25 -3.97
N GLU A 90 2.08 -11.08 -2.76
CA GLU A 90 0.74 -10.52 -2.52
C GLU A 90 0.60 -9.09 -3.06
N ARG A 91 1.63 -8.25 -2.92
CA ARG A 91 1.63 -6.89 -3.49
C ARG A 91 1.61 -6.89 -5.01
N HIS A 92 2.29 -7.84 -5.66
CA HIS A 92 2.26 -7.95 -7.10
C HIS A 92 0.92 -8.51 -7.60
N LEU A 93 0.37 -9.50 -6.90
CA LEU A 93 -0.95 -10.05 -7.19
C LEU A 93 -2.06 -9.02 -7.03
N SER A 94 -2.06 -8.25 -5.93
CA SER A 94 -3.07 -7.20 -5.73
C SER A 94 -2.98 -6.10 -6.78
N GLY A 95 -1.76 -5.71 -7.17
CA GLY A 95 -1.54 -4.80 -8.29
C GLY A 95 -2.06 -5.35 -9.63
N LEU A 96 -1.73 -6.61 -9.93
CA LEU A 96 -2.18 -7.27 -11.16
C LEU A 96 -3.71 -7.38 -11.23
N ILE A 97 -4.36 -7.76 -10.13
CA ILE A 97 -5.82 -7.84 -10.04
C ILE A 97 -6.46 -6.46 -10.22
N ALA A 98 -5.93 -5.43 -9.55
CA ALA A 98 -6.47 -4.08 -9.65
C ALA A 98 -6.38 -3.52 -11.08
N PHE A 99 -5.24 -3.67 -11.74
CA PHE A 99 -5.05 -3.22 -13.12
C PHE A 99 -5.80 -4.07 -14.15
N GLY A 100 -5.91 -5.38 -13.91
CA GLY A 100 -6.76 -6.26 -14.71
C GLY A 100 -8.23 -5.83 -14.65
N ALA A 101 -8.74 -5.55 -13.44
CA ALA A 101 -10.10 -5.05 -13.23
C ALA A 101 -10.34 -3.71 -13.94
N LEU A 102 -9.36 -2.81 -13.89
CA LEU A 102 -9.42 -1.51 -14.56
C LEU A 102 -9.45 -1.66 -16.10
N GLY A 103 -8.64 -2.57 -16.65
CA GLY A 103 -8.66 -2.92 -18.07
C GLY A 103 -9.99 -3.51 -18.54
N THR A 104 -10.56 -4.44 -17.75
CA THR A 104 -11.90 -4.99 -18.04
C THR A 104 -13.00 -3.95 -17.91
N GLY A 105 -12.90 -3.02 -16.95
CA GLY A 105 -13.85 -1.92 -16.79
C GLY A 105 -13.84 -0.98 -18.00
N GLY A 106 -12.66 -0.62 -18.50
CA GLY A 106 -12.51 0.16 -19.73
C GLY A 106 -13.08 -0.55 -20.97
N ALA A 107 -12.83 -1.85 -21.10
CA ALA A 107 -13.40 -2.68 -22.17
C ALA A 107 -14.93 -2.77 -22.08
N GLY A 108 -15.49 -2.85 -20.87
CA GLY A 108 -16.93 -2.82 -20.64
C GLY A 108 -17.56 -1.49 -21.06
N LEU A 109 -16.92 -0.36 -20.75
CA LEU A 109 -17.37 0.96 -21.21
C LEU A 109 -17.31 1.09 -22.74
N LEU A 110 -16.28 0.52 -23.38
CA LEU A 110 -16.17 0.48 -24.83
C LEU A 110 -17.31 -0.34 -25.46
N LEU A 111 -17.61 -1.52 -24.91
CA LEU A 111 -18.75 -2.33 -25.36
C LEU A 111 -20.08 -1.62 -25.15
N LEU A 112 -20.25 -0.92 -24.02
CA LEU A 112 -21.44 -0.13 -23.76
C LEU A 112 -21.60 1.00 -24.79
N ALA A 113 -20.51 1.69 -25.14
CA ALA A 113 -20.53 2.70 -26.19
C ALA A 113 -20.86 2.12 -27.57
N LEU A 114 -20.32 0.93 -27.89
CA LEU A 114 -20.62 0.22 -29.14
C LEU A 114 -22.06 -0.29 -29.20
N ALA A 115 -22.67 -0.66 -28.07
CA ALA A 115 -24.05 -1.12 -28.01
C ALA A 115 -25.07 -0.06 -28.47
N PHE A 116 -24.73 1.22 -28.38
CA PHE A 116 -25.56 2.31 -28.91
C PHE A 116 -25.42 2.52 -30.42
N ARG A 117 -24.42 1.91 -31.06
CA ARG A 117 -24.14 2.10 -32.50
C ARG A 117 -24.24 0.82 -33.33
N VAL A 118 -24.04 -0.33 -32.71
CA VAL A 118 -23.93 -1.62 -33.37
C VAL A 118 -25.12 -2.50 -32.98
N GLY A 119 -25.63 -3.28 -33.93
CA GLY A 119 -26.72 -4.22 -33.67
C GLY A 119 -26.37 -5.25 -32.59
N PRO A 120 -27.37 -5.76 -31.84
CA PRO A 120 -27.14 -6.65 -30.69
C PRO A 120 -26.45 -7.97 -31.07
N ARG A 121 -26.59 -8.43 -32.32
CA ARG A 121 -25.92 -9.64 -32.82
C ARG A 121 -24.41 -9.46 -32.95
N ASP A 122 -23.97 -8.35 -33.53
CA ASP A 122 -22.53 -8.08 -33.71
C ASP A 122 -21.85 -7.76 -32.37
N LEU A 123 -22.61 -7.18 -31.43
CA LEU A 123 -22.14 -6.97 -30.06
C LEU A 123 -21.76 -8.29 -29.36
N LEU A 124 -22.52 -9.36 -29.59
CA LEU A 124 -22.23 -10.68 -29.00
C LEU A 124 -20.92 -11.26 -29.53
N TYR A 125 -20.63 -11.07 -30.81
CA TYR A 125 -19.36 -11.50 -31.41
C TYR A 125 -18.16 -10.70 -30.89
N LEU A 126 -18.37 -9.43 -30.53
CA LEU A 126 -17.32 -8.54 -30.01
C LEU A 126 -17.07 -8.72 -28.50
N LEU A 127 -18.02 -9.29 -27.76
CA LEU A 127 -17.96 -9.37 -26.30
C LEU A 127 -16.73 -10.12 -25.78
N ALA A 128 -16.48 -11.33 -26.29
CA ALA A 128 -15.35 -12.16 -25.87
C ALA A 128 -13.97 -11.53 -26.19
N PRO A 129 -13.67 -11.10 -27.43
CA PRO A 129 -12.37 -10.52 -27.74
C PRO A 129 -12.13 -9.19 -27.03
N VAL A 130 -13.16 -8.37 -26.79
CA VAL A 130 -13.02 -7.09 -26.09
C VAL A 130 -12.74 -7.31 -24.60
N LEU A 131 -13.42 -8.25 -23.94
CA LEU A 131 -13.14 -8.56 -22.54
C LEU A 131 -11.75 -9.18 -22.34
N VAL A 132 -11.37 -10.15 -23.18
CA VAL A 132 -10.04 -10.77 -23.13
C VAL A 132 -8.95 -9.74 -23.46
N GLY A 133 -9.15 -8.91 -24.48
CA GLY A 133 -8.23 -7.84 -24.86
C GLY A 133 -8.10 -6.75 -23.78
N GLY A 134 -9.20 -6.41 -23.10
CA GLY A 134 -9.21 -5.48 -21.96
C GLY A 134 -8.39 -5.98 -20.78
N ALA A 135 -8.57 -7.25 -20.40
CA ALA A 135 -7.79 -7.87 -19.33
C ALA A 135 -6.30 -7.97 -19.69
N ALA A 136 -5.98 -8.40 -20.92
CA ALA A 136 -4.61 -8.56 -21.40
C ALA A 136 -3.86 -7.22 -21.48
N SER A 137 -4.52 -6.17 -21.98
CA SER A 137 -3.96 -4.82 -22.04
C SER A 137 -3.73 -4.23 -20.65
N GLY A 138 -4.66 -4.42 -19.70
CA GLY A 138 -4.47 -4.02 -18.30
C GLY A 138 -3.26 -4.70 -17.65
N ALA A 139 -3.08 -6.00 -17.86
CA ALA A 139 -1.92 -6.75 -17.34
C ALA A 139 -0.60 -6.28 -17.98
N ALA A 140 -0.59 -6.00 -19.28
CA ALA A 140 0.59 -5.49 -19.99
C ALA A 140 1.01 -4.09 -19.47
N LEU A 141 0.05 -3.20 -19.24
CA LEU A 141 0.31 -1.87 -18.65
C LEU A 141 0.88 -1.98 -17.24
N TYR A 142 0.36 -2.89 -16.42
CA TYR A 142 0.91 -3.15 -15.09
C TYR A 142 2.37 -3.64 -15.14
N GLY A 143 2.68 -4.54 -16.08
CA GLY A 143 4.05 -5.02 -16.34
C GLY A 143 4.99 -3.88 -16.73
N LEU A 144 4.56 -3.00 -17.64
CA LEU A 144 5.31 -1.80 -18.04
C LEU A 144 5.54 -0.84 -16.88
N ALA A 145 4.52 -0.58 -16.06
CA ALA A 145 4.63 0.27 -14.88
C ALA A 145 5.65 -0.29 -13.88
N CYS A 146 5.60 -1.60 -13.60
CA CYS A 146 6.57 -2.27 -12.73
C CYS A 146 8.00 -2.17 -13.29
N LEU A 147 8.17 -2.36 -14.60
CA LEU A 147 9.46 -2.28 -15.27
C LEU A 147 10.01 -0.84 -15.20
N ALA A 148 9.19 0.17 -15.45
CA ALA A 148 9.55 1.58 -15.34
C ALA A 148 9.99 1.95 -13.92
N ILE A 149 9.25 1.53 -12.89
CA ILE A 149 9.61 1.74 -11.48
C ILE A 149 10.93 1.03 -11.14
N GLY A 150 11.12 -0.20 -11.64
CA GLY A 150 12.35 -0.97 -11.45
C GLY A 150 13.57 -0.31 -12.08
N LEU A 151 13.44 0.16 -13.33
CA LEU A 151 14.49 0.90 -14.04
C LEU A 151 14.82 2.22 -13.33
N LEU A 152 13.80 2.96 -12.91
CA LEU A 152 13.96 4.21 -12.18
C LEU A 152 14.67 4.01 -10.84
N GLY A 153 14.33 2.94 -10.11
CA GLY A 153 15.00 2.55 -8.87
C GLY A 153 16.43 2.02 -9.06
N ARG A 154 16.78 1.59 -10.28
CA ARG A 154 18.15 1.18 -10.65
C ARG A 154 18.99 2.38 -11.07
N ALA A 155 18.40 3.29 -11.86
CA ALA A 155 19.01 4.54 -12.27
C ALA A 155 19.35 5.44 -11.07
N SER A 156 18.43 5.57 -10.10
CA SER A 156 18.67 6.36 -8.88
C SER A 156 19.82 5.83 -8.02
N ARG A 157 20.04 4.50 -8.02
CA ARG A 157 21.18 3.87 -7.34
C ARG A 157 22.50 4.13 -8.05
N LEU A 158 22.51 4.15 -9.38
CA LEU A 158 23.70 4.46 -10.19
C LEU A 158 24.11 5.94 -10.09
N LEU A 159 23.14 6.84 -9.89
CA LEU A 159 23.36 8.28 -9.76
C LEU A 159 23.75 8.74 -8.34
N GLY A 160 23.91 7.81 -7.38
CA GLY A 160 24.58 8.07 -6.09
C GLY A 160 23.92 9.10 -5.16
N ARG A 161 22.70 9.58 -5.46
CA ARG A 161 21.98 10.55 -4.62
C ARG A 161 20.52 10.14 -4.41
N PRO A 162 20.08 9.85 -3.16
CA PRO A 162 18.67 9.77 -2.81
C PRO A 162 18.13 11.20 -2.70
N GLY A 163 17.96 11.85 -3.85
CA GLY A 163 17.49 13.23 -3.96
C GLY A 163 16.09 13.34 -4.58
N PRO A 164 15.55 14.56 -4.71
CA PRO A 164 14.19 14.90 -5.18
C PRO A 164 13.83 14.36 -6.59
N VAL A 165 14.77 13.70 -7.27
CA VAL A 165 14.59 12.99 -8.54
C VAL A 165 13.55 11.87 -8.45
N GLY A 166 13.39 11.21 -7.30
CA GLY A 166 12.30 10.23 -7.10
C GLY A 166 10.91 10.87 -7.08
N LEU A 167 10.83 12.14 -6.66
CA LEU A 167 9.60 12.94 -6.65
C LEU A 167 9.35 13.53 -8.04
N LEU A 168 10.42 14.00 -8.72
CA LEU A 168 10.38 14.50 -10.10
C LEU A 168 10.01 13.39 -11.10
N ALA A 169 10.43 12.14 -10.87
CA ALA A 169 10.03 11.00 -11.67
C ALA A 169 8.58 10.54 -11.40
N ARG A 170 8.05 10.73 -10.18
CA ARG A 170 6.61 10.60 -9.91
C ARG A 170 5.79 11.71 -10.57
N VAL A 171 6.34 12.93 -10.61
CA VAL A 171 5.73 14.10 -11.27
C VAL A 171 5.85 14.04 -12.80
N LEU A 172 6.85 13.35 -13.35
CA LEU A 172 6.98 13.05 -14.79
C LEU A 172 6.23 11.78 -15.20
N ALA A 173 5.98 10.85 -14.29
CA ALA A 173 5.11 9.71 -14.54
C ALA A 173 3.64 10.14 -14.70
N SER A 174 3.17 11.16 -13.98
CA SER A 174 1.80 11.64 -14.11
C SER A 174 1.45 12.21 -15.51
N PRO A 175 2.25 13.04 -16.20
CA PRO A 175 1.94 13.46 -17.56
C PRO A 175 2.09 12.32 -18.56
N LEU A 176 2.95 11.32 -18.30
CA LEU A 176 3.09 10.16 -19.18
C LEU A 176 1.90 9.21 -19.05
N GLU A 177 1.39 8.99 -17.83
CA GLU A 177 0.12 8.30 -17.58
C GLU A 177 -1.06 9.05 -18.20
N VAL A 178 -1.11 10.38 -18.06
CA VAL A 178 -2.13 11.21 -18.72
C VAL A 178 -2.01 11.14 -20.24
N LEU A 179 -0.78 11.15 -20.80
CA LEU A 179 -0.54 10.99 -22.23
C LEU A 179 -0.98 9.61 -22.72
N LEU A 180 -0.75 8.56 -21.93
CA LEU A 180 -1.15 7.17 -22.25
C LEU A 180 -2.67 7.02 -22.23
N VAL A 181 -3.33 7.63 -21.24
CA VAL A 181 -4.80 7.70 -21.17
C VAL A 181 -5.35 8.49 -22.35
N LEU A 182 -4.76 9.64 -22.70
CA LEU A 182 -5.15 10.45 -23.85
C LEU A 182 -4.92 9.74 -25.18
N THR A 183 -3.83 9.00 -25.35
CA THR A 183 -3.59 8.21 -26.57
C THR A 183 -4.55 7.03 -26.68
N MET A 184 -4.84 6.34 -25.57
CA MET A 184 -5.90 5.32 -25.55
C MET A 184 -7.26 5.91 -25.90
N LEU A 185 -7.59 7.10 -25.38
CA LEU A 185 -8.83 7.82 -25.70
C LEU A 185 -8.88 8.25 -27.17
N ALA A 186 -7.76 8.73 -27.73
CA ALA A 186 -7.65 9.14 -29.12
C ALA A 186 -7.76 7.95 -30.08
N ILE A 187 -7.16 6.81 -29.76
CA ILE A 187 -7.29 5.57 -30.53
C ILE A 187 -8.73 5.06 -30.49
N ALA A 188 -9.38 5.10 -29.33
CA ALA A 188 -10.80 4.75 -29.20
C ALA A 188 -11.70 5.69 -30.02
N ALA A 189 -11.43 7.00 -30.00
CA ALA A 189 -12.17 7.99 -30.78
C ALA A 189 -11.94 7.84 -32.30
N ALA A 190 -10.71 7.55 -32.73
CA ALA A 190 -10.39 7.28 -34.13
C ALA A 190 -11.07 6.00 -34.64
N GLY A 191 -11.11 4.94 -33.82
CA GLY A 191 -11.89 3.73 -34.11
C GLY A 191 -13.39 4.04 -34.25
N LEU A 192 -13.93 4.88 -33.37
CA LEU A 192 -15.33 5.30 -33.42
C LEU A 192 -15.67 6.12 -34.69
N LEU A 193 -14.73 6.95 -35.15
CA LEU A 193 -14.86 7.76 -36.36
C LEU A 193 -14.75 6.92 -37.65
N LEU A 194 -13.83 5.94 -37.68
CA LEU A 194 -13.73 5.00 -38.81
C LEU A 194 -15.01 4.18 -38.98
N VAL A 195 -15.59 3.69 -37.87
CA VAL A 195 -16.86 2.96 -37.87
C VAL A 195 -18.05 3.85 -38.23
N ALA A 196 -18.02 5.13 -37.85
CA ALA A 196 -19.07 6.09 -38.23
C ALA A 196 -18.99 6.48 -39.72
N GLY A 197 -17.78 6.54 -40.29
CA GLY A 197 -17.56 6.90 -41.70
C GLY A 197 -17.93 5.78 -42.68
N SER A 198 -17.85 4.50 -42.27
CA SER A 198 -18.19 3.36 -43.12
C SER A 198 -19.70 3.10 -43.28
N GLY A 199 -20.56 3.86 -42.60
CA GLY A 199 -22.02 3.74 -42.68
C GLY A 199 -22.71 4.73 -43.63
N ALA A 200 -21.94 5.60 -44.30
CA ALA A 200 -22.46 6.56 -45.26
C ALA A 200 -22.32 6.03 -46.69
N ASP A 201 -23.10 5.01 -47.04
CA ASP A 201 -23.44 4.77 -48.45
C ASP A 201 -24.56 5.75 -48.81
N PRO A 202 -24.35 6.72 -49.72
CA PRO A 202 -25.45 7.54 -50.23
C PRO A 202 -26.36 6.69 -51.14
N PRO A 203 -27.66 7.04 -51.22
CA PRO A 203 -28.66 6.32 -52.01
C PRO A 203 -28.38 6.34 -53.53
#